data_AF-A0A6J6TPN8-F1
#
_entry.id   AF-A0A6J6TPN8-F1
#
_cell.length_a   1.000
_cell.length_b   1.000
_cell.length_c   1.000
_cell.angle_alpha   90.00
_cell.angle_beta   90.00
_cell.angle_gamma   90.00
#
_symmetry.space_group_name_H-M   'P 1'
#
loop_
_entity.id
_entity.type
_entity.pdbx_description
1 polymer ?
#
loop_
_entity_poly.entity_id
_entity_poly.type
_entity_poly.pdbx_seq_one_letter_code
_entity_poly.pdbx_strand_id
1 'polypeptide(L)'
;MEDAEGTFYDVYVNPFTGKVTGEIVPSHEFTDLAIRLHGNLTKGKFGDGIIELAACWGIVMALTGYYMYFRQRKSRVNYSVISKTKNRHALVGFVAGFGILFLVVSGLPWTGFWGDTLQTWAAGKGFHISLWGADPGASSDFATALKKSTSGSQPAPWALGESQLPKSNDSGLPSIGLDSAISVAEKTGLEHPYLVLLPDGKEGVYSVMADSWSVPDGPAFKDVSKEAVVHVDQYSGEIAATYGYDDYSLPAKLVDQGVSLHEGRKLGVVTKVTSSAFCLGILFLCVTGPLMWWKRRPREGGLAAPRGKMPFSNSPLLAITLIVLGFVLPLFGASLIVVLLIDKFLIRRFSKLSDLLNTKTA
;
A
#
# COMPACT_ATOMS: atom_id res chain seq x y z
N MET A 1 18.25 -11.93 -14.14
CA MET A 1 18.51 -13.34 -14.52
C MET A 1 18.14 -14.23 -13.36
N GLU A 2 17.56 -15.42 -13.59
CA GLU A 2 17.26 -16.41 -12.54
C GLU A 2 18.38 -17.46 -12.53
N ASP A 3 18.95 -17.78 -11.38
CA ASP A 3 19.88 -18.91 -11.26
C ASP A 3 19.15 -20.26 -11.17
N ALA A 4 19.91 -21.35 -11.17
CA ALA A 4 19.37 -22.71 -11.04
C ALA A 4 18.65 -22.97 -9.70
N GLU A 5 18.80 -22.07 -8.73
CA GLU A 5 18.22 -22.15 -7.39
C GLU A 5 16.96 -21.26 -7.27
N GLY A 6 16.60 -20.55 -8.34
CA GLY A 6 15.42 -19.67 -8.41
C GLY A 6 15.65 -18.26 -7.87
N THR A 7 16.92 -17.86 -7.67
CA THR A 7 17.29 -16.51 -7.21
C THR A 7 17.41 -15.57 -8.39
N PHE A 8 16.74 -14.42 -8.32
CA PHE A 8 16.83 -13.40 -9.34
C PHE A 8 17.93 -12.37 -9.04
N TYR A 9 18.71 -12.06 -10.08
CA TYR A 9 19.82 -11.12 -10.06
C TYR A 9 19.60 -9.96 -11.04
N ASP A 10 19.93 -8.76 -10.59
CA ASP A 10 20.09 -7.58 -11.41
C ASP A 10 21.55 -7.50 -11.84
N VAL A 11 21.78 -7.65 -13.14
CA VAL A 11 23.12 -7.68 -13.73
C VAL A 11 23.35 -6.38 -14.47
N TYR A 12 24.36 -5.62 -14.05
CA TYR A 12 24.77 -4.39 -14.71
C TYR A 12 25.77 -4.72 -15.81
N VAL A 13 25.44 -4.37 -17.04
CA VAL A 13 26.26 -4.66 -18.22
C VAL A 13 26.66 -3.36 -18.89
N ASN A 14 27.95 -3.21 -19.20
CA ASN A 14 28.40 -2.09 -20.01
C ASN A 14 27.93 -2.29 -21.46
N PRO A 15 27.08 -1.40 -22.01
CA PRO A 15 26.44 -1.60 -23.31
C PRO A 15 27.42 -1.57 -24.49
N PHE A 16 28.60 -0.95 -24.34
CA PHE A 16 29.60 -0.84 -25.40
C PHE A 16 30.57 -2.01 -25.46
N THR A 17 30.75 -2.72 -24.35
CA THR A 17 31.75 -3.80 -24.23
C THR A 17 31.13 -5.16 -23.95
N GLY A 18 29.84 -5.23 -23.58
CA GLY A 18 29.17 -6.45 -23.13
C GLY A 18 29.70 -6.98 -21.80
N LYS A 19 30.63 -6.26 -21.14
CA LYS A 19 31.23 -6.69 -19.89
C LYS A 19 30.27 -6.44 -18.72
N VAL A 20 30.04 -7.47 -17.92
CA VAL A 20 29.34 -7.36 -16.64
C VAL A 20 30.17 -6.48 -15.70
N THR A 21 29.60 -5.37 -15.26
CA THR A 21 30.24 -4.39 -14.35
C THR A 21 29.88 -4.65 -12.89
N GLY A 22 28.80 -5.36 -12.62
CA GLY A 22 28.36 -5.71 -11.28
C GLY A 22 27.07 -6.53 -11.30
N GLU A 23 26.75 -7.08 -10.14
CA GLU A 23 25.57 -7.91 -9.92
C GLU A 23 25.04 -7.59 -8.53
N ILE A 24 23.73 -7.47 -8.42
CA ILE A 24 23.02 -7.27 -7.16
C ILE A 24 21.90 -8.31 -7.09
N VAL A 25 21.61 -8.78 -5.88
CA VAL A 25 20.44 -9.60 -5.57
C VAL A 25 19.42 -8.71 -4.88
N PRO A 26 18.38 -8.20 -5.57
CA PRO A 26 17.48 -7.21 -4.97
C PRO A 26 16.73 -7.72 -3.74
N SER A 27 16.46 -9.02 -3.66
CA SER A 27 15.83 -9.64 -2.49
C SER A 27 16.70 -9.62 -1.21
N HIS A 28 18.00 -9.35 -1.33
CA HIS A 28 18.94 -9.18 -0.21
C HIS A 28 19.12 -7.72 0.19
N GLU A 29 18.55 -6.78 -0.56
CA GLU A 29 18.65 -5.38 -0.20
C GLU A 29 17.85 -5.04 1.05
N PHE A 30 18.39 -4.14 1.86
CA PHE A 30 17.69 -3.65 3.04
C PHE A 30 16.36 -2.97 2.69
N THR A 31 16.31 -2.29 1.54
CA THR A 31 15.10 -1.62 1.04
C THR A 31 14.00 -2.64 0.72
N ASP A 32 14.35 -3.76 0.06
CA ASP A 32 13.41 -4.85 -0.22
C ASP A 32 12.88 -5.49 1.06
N LEU A 33 13.76 -5.74 2.04
CA LEU A 33 13.33 -6.22 3.36
C LEU A 33 12.39 -5.22 4.04
N ALA A 34 12.67 -3.92 3.97
CA ALA A 34 11.83 -2.88 4.55
C ALA A 34 10.44 -2.84 3.89
N ILE A 35 10.37 -2.96 2.56
CA ILE A 35 9.11 -3.03 1.80
C ILE A 35 8.31 -4.28 2.21
N ARG A 36 8.96 -5.46 2.25
CA ARG A 36 8.29 -6.70 2.66
C ARG A 36 7.82 -6.67 4.10
N LEU A 37 8.61 -6.13 5.03
CA LEU A 37 8.20 -5.96 6.42
C LEU A 37 7.01 -5.00 6.54
N HIS A 38 7.05 -3.88 5.80
CA HIS A 38 6.01 -2.86 5.85
C HIS A 38 4.69 -3.32 5.21
N GLY A 39 4.77 -3.94 4.03
CA GLY A 39 3.61 -4.36 3.25
C GLY A 39 3.00 -5.69 3.69
N ASN A 40 3.82 -6.68 4.06
CA ASN A 40 3.33 -8.04 4.31
C ASN A 40 4.03 -8.80 5.45
N LEU A 41 4.80 -8.12 6.31
CA LEU A 41 5.56 -8.73 7.41
C LEU A 41 6.46 -9.89 6.99
N THR A 42 6.89 -9.96 5.73
CA THR A 42 7.60 -11.13 5.14
C THR A 42 6.82 -12.45 5.21
N LYS A 43 5.49 -12.38 5.36
CA LYS A 43 4.58 -13.55 5.50
C LYS A 43 3.55 -13.64 4.37
N GLY A 44 3.79 -12.96 3.25
CA GLY A 44 2.92 -12.99 2.07
C GLY A 44 1.49 -12.59 2.42
N LYS A 45 0.49 -13.27 1.84
CA LYS A 45 -0.95 -12.95 2.02
C LYS A 45 -1.40 -12.90 3.49
N PHE A 46 -0.82 -13.74 4.35
CA PHE A 46 -1.19 -13.74 5.77
C PHE A 46 -0.73 -12.45 6.47
N GLY A 47 0.50 -12.01 6.20
CA GLY A 47 1.01 -10.78 6.80
C GLY A 47 0.42 -9.52 6.17
N ASP A 48 0.14 -9.54 4.87
CA ASP A 48 -0.66 -8.50 4.19
C ASP A 48 -2.02 -8.31 4.87
N GLY A 49 -2.76 -9.40 5.15
CA GLY A 49 -4.01 -9.32 5.91
C GLY A 49 -3.85 -8.76 7.33
N ILE A 50 -2.71 -8.99 8.00
CA ILE A 50 -2.41 -8.37 9.31
C ILE A 50 -2.17 -6.86 9.16
N ILE A 51 -1.40 -6.45 8.15
CA ILE A 51 -1.11 -5.04 7.87
C ILE A 51 -2.40 -4.31 7.47
N GLU A 52 -3.25 -4.88 6.61
CA GLU A 52 -4.55 -4.32 6.26
C GLU A 52 -5.45 -4.18 7.50
N LEU A 53 -5.49 -5.19 8.36
CA LEU A 53 -6.25 -5.12 9.61
C LEU A 53 -5.72 -4.00 10.51
N ALA A 54 -4.40 -3.88 10.65
CA ALA A 54 -3.76 -2.82 11.43
C ALA A 54 -4.04 -1.43 10.85
N ALA A 55 -4.02 -1.28 9.53
CA ALA A 55 -4.41 -0.07 8.81
C ALA A 55 -5.86 0.30 9.11
N CYS A 56 -6.80 -0.63 8.96
CA CYS A 56 -8.22 -0.39 9.24
C CYS A 56 -8.44 0.05 10.71
N TRP A 57 -7.80 -0.61 11.67
CA TRP A 57 -7.84 -0.19 13.07
C TRP A 57 -7.16 1.15 13.31
N GLY A 58 -6.10 1.48 12.57
CA GLY A 58 -5.43 2.78 12.59
C GLY A 58 -6.39 3.92 12.25
N ILE A 59 -7.21 3.77 11.20
CA ILE A 59 -8.26 4.73 10.83
C ILE A 59 -9.25 4.91 12.00
N VAL A 60 -9.75 3.80 12.54
CA VAL A 60 -10.74 3.82 13.63
C VAL A 60 -10.17 4.48 14.89
N MET A 61 -8.93 4.15 15.26
CA MET A 61 -8.24 4.75 16.41
C MET A 61 -7.97 6.25 16.21
N ALA A 62 -7.60 6.68 15.00
CA ALA A 62 -7.39 8.09 14.70
C ALA A 62 -8.70 8.88 14.81
N LEU A 63 -9.79 8.40 14.18
CA LEU A 63 -11.10 9.06 14.21
C LEU A 63 -11.69 9.11 15.62
N THR A 64 -11.63 8.01 16.37
CA THR A 64 -12.06 7.98 17.77
C THR A 64 -11.17 8.84 18.67
N GLY A 65 -9.86 8.92 18.38
CA GLY A 65 -8.91 9.83 19.00
C GLY A 65 -9.29 11.30 18.81
N TYR A 66 -9.64 11.71 17.59
CA TYR A 66 -10.15 13.05 17.30
C TYR A 66 -11.45 13.36 18.04
N TYR A 67 -12.40 12.42 18.00
CA TYR A 67 -13.65 12.56 18.76
C TYR A 67 -13.38 12.81 20.25
N MET A 68 -12.50 12.00 20.85
CA MET A 68 -12.11 12.17 22.26
C MET A 68 -11.36 13.48 22.49
N TYR A 69 -10.56 13.94 21.52
CA TYR A 69 -9.78 15.16 21.63
C TYR A 69 -10.68 16.38 21.84
N PHE A 70 -11.69 16.53 21.00
CA PHE A 70 -12.62 17.66 21.08
C PHE A 70 -13.56 17.55 22.28
N ARG A 71 -14.07 16.35 22.59
CA ARG A 71 -15.01 16.14 23.70
C ARG A 71 -14.38 16.35 25.07
N GLN A 72 -13.11 15.97 25.27
CA GLN A 72 -12.44 16.09 26.57
C GLN A 72 -11.67 17.41 26.75
N ARG A 73 -11.85 18.41 25.87
CA ARG A 73 -11.08 19.68 25.89
C ARG A 73 -11.17 20.41 27.23
N LYS A 74 -12.36 20.46 27.85
CA LYS A 74 -12.60 21.12 29.16
C LYS A 74 -11.94 20.40 30.36
N SER A 75 -11.67 19.10 30.26
CA SER A 75 -11.08 18.29 31.35
C SER A 75 -9.55 18.37 31.43
N ARG A 76 -8.87 18.97 30.44
CA ARG A 76 -7.40 18.98 30.34
C ARG A 76 -6.70 20.07 31.15
N VAL A 77 -7.47 20.96 31.80
CA VAL A 77 -6.96 22.13 32.54
C VAL A 77 -6.31 21.75 33.89
N ASN A 78 -6.58 20.58 34.46
CA ASN A 78 -5.95 20.14 35.72
C ASN A 78 -4.65 19.34 35.50
N TYR A 79 -3.56 19.84 36.09
CA TYR A 79 -2.20 19.36 35.84
C TYR A 79 -1.71 18.32 36.87
N SER A 80 -1.40 17.10 36.39
CA SER A 80 -0.62 16.07 37.09
C SER A 80 0.39 15.45 36.10
N VAL A 81 1.41 14.71 36.54
CA VAL A 81 2.37 14.05 35.61
C VAL A 81 1.66 13.10 34.62
N ILE A 82 0.58 12.44 35.06
CA ILE A 82 -0.28 11.63 34.19
C ILE A 82 -1.04 12.51 33.19
N SER A 83 -1.39 13.74 33.56
CA SER A 83 -1.97 14.72 32.63
C SER A 83 -0.92 15.24 31.63
N LYS A 84 0.37 15.32 31.98
CA LYS A 84 1.45 15.73 31.06
C LYS A 84 1.63 14.72 29.91
N THR A 85 1.79 13.42 30.18
CA THR A 85 1.89 12.39 29.11
C THR A 85 0.60 12.30 28.30
N LYS A 86 -0.58 12.36 28.96
CA LYS A 86 -1.89 12.38 28.28
C LYS A 86 -2.02 13.56 27.33
N ASN A 87 -1.62 14.75 27.76
CA ASN A 87 -1.70 15.96 26.96
C ASN A 87 -0.72 15.92 25.80
N ARG A 88 0.52 15.42 25.99
CA ARG A 88 1.48 15.21 24.90
C ARG A 88 0.98 14.21 23.88
N HIS A 89 0.49 13.04 24.31
CA HIS A 89 -0.12 12.05 23.42
C HIS A 89 -1.29 12.64 22.64
N ALA A 90 -2.18 13.39 23.31
CA ALA A 90 -3.31 14.00 22.64
C ALA A 90 -2.92 15.13 21.67
N LEU A 91 -1.88 15.92 21.98
CA LEU A 91 -1.40 16.98 21.11
C LEU A 91 -0.69 16.41 19.88
N VAL A 92 0.23 15.46 20.09
CA VAL A 92 0.90 14.77 18.98
C VAL A 92 -0.14 14.01 18.17
N GLY A 93 -1.09 13.32 18.80
CA GLY A 93 -2.17 12.61 18.12
C GLY A 93 -3.12 13.50 17.33
N PHE A 94 -3.28 14.77 17.71
CA PHE A 94 -4.06 15.72 16.92
C PHE A 94 -3.36 16.10 15.61
N VAL A 95 -2.05 16.26 15.62
CA VAL A 95 -1.25 16.59 14.42
C VAL A 95 -0.96 15.34 13.60
N ALA A 96 -0.36 14.33 14.25
CA ALA A 96 -0.01 13.06 13.64
C ALA A 96 -1.23 12.23 13.22
N GLY A 97 -2.40 12.45 13.82
CA GLY A 97 -3.65 11.80 13.40
C GLY A 97 -4.03 12.11 11.95
N PHE A 98 -3.71 13.32 11.47
CA PHE A 98 -3.94 13.70 10.07
C PHE A 98 -2.97 12.92 9.17
N GLY A 99 -1.69 12.87 9.57
CA GLY A 99 -0.69 12.05 8.91
C GLY A 99 -1.05 10.56 8.88
N ILE A 100 -1.54 9.99 9.99
CA ILE A 100 -2.02 8.60 10.06
C ILE A 100 -3.14 8.39 9.06
N LEU A 101 -4.18 9.23 9.08
CA LEU A 101 -5.31 9.07 8.18
C LEU A 101 -4.85 9.17 6.72
N PHE A 102 -4.01 10.15 6.40
CA PHE A 102 -3.46 10.30 5.05
C PHE A 102 -2.64 9.08 4.63
N LEU A 103 -1.63 8.67 5.42
CA LEU A 103 -0.74 7.57 5.09
C LEU A 103 -1.50 6.24 4.99
N VAL A 104 -2.43 5.99 5.91
CA VAL A 104 -3.21 4.75 5.89
C VAL A 104 -4.18 4.72 4.72
N VAL A 105 -4.90 5.82 4.44
CA VAL A 105 -5.84 5.87 3.29
C VAL A 105 -5.10 5.79 1.95
N SER A 106 -3.91 6.38 1.83
CA SER A 106 -3.08 6.26 0.62
C SER A 106 -2.42 4.89 0.46
N GLY A 107 -2.18 4.15 1.56
CA GLY A 107 -1.63 2.79 1.53
C GLY A 107 -2.68 1.69 1.36
N LEU A 108 -3.94 1.92 1.77
CA LEU A 108 -5.02 0.93 1.71
C LEU A 108 -5.30 0.36 0.30
N PRO A 109 -5.20 1.13 -0.81
CA PRO A 109 -5.30 0.61 -2.17
C PRO A 109 -4.28 -0.48 -2.53
N TRP A 110 -3.18 -0.60 -1.76
CA TRP A 110 -2.11 -1.56 -2.00
C TRP A 110 -2.24 -2.85 -1.18
N THR A 111 -3.29 -2.98 -0.38
CA THR A 111 -3.53 -4.18 0.44
C THR A 111 -4.32 -5.22 -0.33
N GLY A 112 -4.10 -6.50 -0.06
CA GLY A 112 -4.62 -7.57 -0.90
C GLY A 112 -6.13 -7.84 -0.82
N PHE A 113 -6.88 -7.31 0.14
CA PHE A 113 -8.34 -7.45 0.14
C PHE A 113 -9.04 -6.16 -0.23
N TRP A 114 -8.74 -5.07 0.48
CA TRP A 114 -9.35 -3.77 0.21
C TRP A 114 -8.85 -3.18 -1.12
N GLY A 115 -7.55 -3.28 -1.41
CA GLY A 115 -6.94 -2.87 -2.67
C GLY A 115 -7.49 -3.61 -3.87
N ASP A 116 -7.48 -4.95 -3.86
CA ASP A 116 -8.06 -5.79 -4.91
C ASP A 116 -9.55 -5.44 -5.16
N THR A 117 -10.31 -5.23 -4.09
CA THR A 117 -11.72 -4.82 -4.20
C THR A 117 -11.86 -3.44 -4.84
N LEU A 118 -11.01 -2.48 -4.45
CA LEU A 118 -11.01 -1.13 -5.02
C LEU A 118 -10.60 -1.16 -6.50
N GLN A 119 -9.58 -1.95 -6.86
CA GLN A 119 -9.09 -2.10 -8.22
C GLN A 119 -10.17 -2.76 -9.10
N THR A 120 -10.84 -3.81 -8.61
CA THR A 120 -11.99 -4.44 -9.29
C THR A 120 -13.18 -3.49 -9.42
N TRP A 121 -13.44 -2.65 -8.42
CA TRP A 121 -14.51 -1.65 -8.50
C TRP A 121 -14.19 -0.54 -9.51
N ALA A 122 -12.93 -0.08 -9.53
CA ALA A 122 -12.41 0.85 -10.51
C ALA A 122 -12.43 0.24 -11.93
N ALA A 123 -12.30 -1.08 -12.04
CA ALA A 123 -12.42 -1.86 -13.28
C ALA A 123 -13.85 -2.04 -13.79
N GLY A 124 -14.79 -2.43 -12.91
CA GLY A 124 -16.04 -3.09 -13.29
C GLY A 124 -17.28 -2.20 -13.46
N LYS A 125 -17.26 -0.90 -13.12
CA LYS A 125 -18.47 -0.04 -13.10
C LYS A 125 -18.44 1.18 -14.03
N GLY A 126 -17.84 1.05 -15.22
CA GLY A 126 -17.92 2.10 -16.25
C GLY A 126 -17.16 3.40 -15.91
N PHE A 127 -16.49 3.45 -14.77
CA PHE A 127 -15.21 4.16 -14.68
C PHE A 127 -14.27 3.32 -15.52
N HIS A 128 -13.91 3.80 -16.70
CA HIS A 128 -13.19 3.05 -17.73
C HIS A 128 -11.77 2.61 -17.32
N ILE A 129 -11.40 2.51 -16.05
CA ILE A 129 -10.00 2.46 -15.64
C ILE A 129 -9.72 1.41 -14.55
N SER A 130 -10.03 0.15 -14.85
CA SER A 130 -8.91 -0.70 -15.26
C SER A 130 -8.97 -0.74 -16.79
N LEU A 131 -8.09 0.00 -17.45
CA LEU A 131 -8.40 0.64 -18.73
C LEU A 131 -8.19 -0.23 -19.98
N TRP A 132 -8.34 -1.55 -19.92
CA TRP A 132 -8.39 -2.37 -21.16
C TRP A 132 -9.59 -3.31 -21.10
N GLY A 133 -10.70 -2.86 -21.70
CA GLY A 133 -11.74 -3.77 -22.15
C GLY A 133 -11.07 -4.82 -23.04
N ALA A 134 -11.38 -6.09 -22.76
CA ALA A 134 -10.91 -7.27 -23.49
C ALA A 134 -10.32 -6.92 -24.86
N ASP A 135 -9.00 -6.83 -24.95
CA ASP A 135 -8.33 -6.92 -26.23
C ASP A 135 -8.62 -8.35 -26.72
N PRO A 136 -9.32 -8.55 -27.86
CA PRO A 136 -9.83 -9.85 -28.29
C PRO A 136 -8.75 -10.91 -28.53
N GLY A 137 -7.47 -10.59 -28.29
CA GLY A 137 -6.46 -11.58 -28.01
C GLY A 137 -5.45 -11.08 -27.00
N ALA A 138 -5.76 -11.00 -25.71
CA ALA A 138 -4.73 -10.92 -24.66
C ALA A 138 -4.59 -12.26 -23.91
N SER A 139 -3.40 -12.58 -23.41
CA SER A 139 -3.09 -13.89 -22.79
C SER A 139 -2.68 -13.81 -21.33
N SER A 140 -2.17 -12.67 -20.85
CA SER A 140 -1.60 -12.54 -19.51
C SER A 140 -1.70 -11.14 -18.93
N ASP A 141 -1.60 -11.10 -17.60
CA ASP A 141 -1.64 -9.90 -16.77
C ASP A 141 -0.25 -9.24 -16.67
N PHE A 142 -0.23 -7.90 -16.73
CA PHE A 142 0.98 -7.08 -16.71
C PHE A 142 1.75 -7.21 -15.40
N ALA A 143 1.10 -7.22 -14.23
CA ALA A 143 1.81 -7.40 -12.96
C ALA A 143 2.50 -8.76 -12.89
N THR A 144 1.89 -9.78 -13.47
CA THR A 144 2.51 -11.12 -13.58
C THR A 144 3.75 -11.09 -14.49
N ALA A 145 3.67 -10.43 -15.64
CA ALA A 145 4.80 -10.29 -16.56
C ALA A 145 5.95 -9.47 -15.96
N LEU A 146 5.63 -8.38 -15.27
CA LEU A 146 6.59 -7.56 -14.55
C LEU A 146 7.28 -8.39 -13.46
N LYS A 147 6.52 -9.10 -12.62
CA LYS A 147 7.06 -9.94 -11.55
C LYS A 147 7.97 -11.06 -12.05
N LYS A 148 7.74 -11.59 -13.25
CA LYS A 148 8.67 -12.56 -13.88
C LYS A 148 9.96 -11.91 -14.36
N SER A 149 9.90 -10.63 -14.75
CA SER A 149 11.00 -9.90 -15.36
C SER A 149 11.84 -9.12 -14.35
N THR A 150 11.26 -8.81 -13.18
CA THR A 150 11.91 -8.07 -12.09
C THR A 150 12.11 -8.95 -10.86
N SER A 151 13.22 -8.72 -10.18
CA SER A 151 13.74 -9.54 -9.07
C SER A 151 13.37 -9.02 -7.67
N GLY A 152 12.86 -7.78 -7.56
CA GLY A 152 12.52 -7.11 -6.29
C GLY A 152 11.04 -7.24 -5.90
N SER A 153 10.72 -6.88 -4.64
CA SER A 153 9.33 -6.81 -4.13
C SER A 153 8.55 -5.60 -4.63
N GLN A 154 8.98 -5.03 -5.73
CA GLN A 154 8.46 -3.85 -6.37
C GLN A 154 7.14 -4.17 -7.07
N PRO A 155 5.99 -3.63 -6.64
CA PRO A 155 4.74 -3.84 -7.35
C PRO A 155 4.74 -3.19 -8.74
N ALA A 156 3.84 -3.69 -9.59
CA ALA A 156 3.47 -2.98 -10.81
C ALA A 156 2.74 -1.66 -10.48
N PRO A 157 2.76 -0.68 -11.38
CA PRO A 157 1.94 0.52 -11.24
C PRO A 157 0.48 0.16 -10.99
N TRP A 158 -0.16 0.78 -10.01
CA TRP A 158 -1.49 0.37 -9.54
C TRP A 158 -2.54 0.39 -10.67
N ALA A 159 -2.44 1.39 -11.55
CA ALA A 159 -3.30 1.54 -12.72
C ALA A 159 -3.13 0.43 -13.78
N LEU A 160 -1.93 -0.11 -13.89
CA LEU A 160 -1.55 -1.10 -14.89
C LEU A 160 -1.45 -2.52 -14.32
N GLY A 161 -1.56 -2.68 -13.00
CA GLY A 161 -1.34 -3.95 -12.32
C GLY A 161 -2.17 -5.09 -12.89
N GLU A 162 -3.46 -4.85 -13.11
CA GLU A 162 -4.43 -5.82 -13.68
C GLU A 162 -4.65 -5.61 -15.20
N SER A 163 -3.78 -4.86 -15.86
CA SER A 163 -3.90 -4.62 -17.31
C SER A 163 -3.46 -5.86 -18.08
N GLN A 164 -4.18 -6.17 -19.15
CA GLN A 164 -3.80 -7.28 -20.02
C GLN A 164 -2.76 -6.81 -21.03
N LEU A 165 -1.74 -7.63 -21.28
CA LEU A 165 -0.75 -7.37 -22.31
C LEU A 165 -1.33 -7.62 -23.71
N PRO A 166 -1.09 -6.73 -24.69
CA PRO A 166 -1.47 -6.99 -26.07
C PRO A 166 -0.66 -8.16 -26.63
N LYS A 167 -1.15 -8.76 -27.71
CA LYS A 167 -0.45 -9.85 -28.41
C LYS A 167 0.27 -9.38 -29.64
N SER A 168 1.45 -9.96 -29.85
CA SER A 168 2.09 -9.93 -31.16
C SER A 168 1.46 -10.93 -32.11
N ASN A 169 1.36 -10.56 -33.38
CA ASN A 169 0.93 -11.47 -34.43
C ASN A 169 2.12 -12.30 -34.91
N ASP A 170 2.16 -13.60 -34.58
CA ASP A 170 3.18 -14.53 -35.08
C ASP A 170 3.11 -14.62 -36.61
N SER A 171 3.96 -13.83 -37.25
CA SER A 171 4.09 -13.74 -38.70
C SER A 171 5.14 -14.72 -39.24
N GLY A 172 5.74 -15.56 -38.38
CA GLY A 172 6.83 -16.47 -38.73
C GLY A 172 8.15 -15.76 -39.06
N LEU A 173 8.21 -14.45 -38.92
CA LEU A 173 9.41 -13.64 -39.08
C LEU A 173 10.29 -13.73 -37.82
N PRO A 174 11.61 -13.48 -37.94
CA PRO A 174 12.45 -13.30 -36.76
C PRO A 174 12.03 -12.05 -35.98
N SER A 175 12.19 -12.08 -34.64
CA SER A 175 11.89 -10.91 -33.82
C SER A 175 12.80 -9.72 -34.19
N ILE A 176 12.25 -8.51 -34.17
CA ILE A 176 12.94 -7.25 -34.51
C ILE A 176 14.16 -6.93 -33.62
N GLY A 177 14.28 -7.63 -32.47
CA GLY A 177 15.34 -7.42 -31.48
C GLY A 177 15.11 -6.23 -30.55
N LEU A 178 15.86 -6.19 -29.45
CA LEU A 178 15.71 -5.22 -28.37
C LEU A 178 15.96 -3.77 -28.83
N ASP A 179 17.02 -3.52 -29.59
CA ASP A 179 17.40 -2.17 -30.01
C ASP A 179 16.34 -1.54 -30.93
N SER A 180 15.72 -2.34 -31.80
CA SER A 180 14.62 -1.89 -32.67
C SER A 180 13.40 -1.51 -31.85
N ALA A 181 13.01 -2.36 -30.88
CA ALA A 181 11.89 -2.09 -29.99
C ALA A 181 12.11 -0.81 -29.16
N ILE A 182 13.32 -0.62 -28.64
CA ILE A 182 13.74 0.60 -27.93
C ILE A 182 13.63 1.81 -28.86
N SER A 183 14.17 1.75 -30.07
CA SER A 183 14.13 2.87 -31.01
C SER A 183 12.71 3.26 -31.41
N VAL A 184 11.79 2.30 -31.49
CA VAL A 184 10.36 2.56 -31.71
C VAL A 184 9.74 3.27 -30.51
N ALA A 185 10.02 2.80 -29.29
CA ALA A 185 9.50 3.41 -28.07
C ALA A 185 10.06 4.82 -27.82
N GLU A 186 11.35 5.08 -28.08
CA GLU A 186 11.93 6.43 -27.92
C GLU A 186 11.28 7.47 -28.84
N LYS A 187 10.83 7.06 -30.04
CA LYS A 187 10.13 7.95 -30.98
C LYS A 187 8.79 8.46 -30.45
N THR A 188 8.19 7.81 -29.45
CA THR A 188 6.97 8.29 -28.80
C THR A 188 7.23 9.39 -27.77
N GLY A 189 8.50 9.68 -27.46
CA GLY A 189 8.91 10.67 -26.46
C GLY A 189 9.15 10.08 -25.07
N LEU A 190 9.27 8.75 -24.94
CA LEU A 190 9.57 8.10 -23.67
C LEU A 190 10.94 8.56 -23.14
N GLU A 191 10.97 9.11 -21.92
CA GLU A 191 12.20 9.62 -21.30
C GLU A 191 13.01 8.49 -20.64
N HIS A 192 14.34 8.53 -20.80
CA HIS A 192 15.26 7.69 -20.02
C HIS A 192 15.31 8.10 -18.55
N PRO A 193 15.62 7.17 -17.62
CA PRO A 193 15.72 5.72 -17.81
C PRO A 193 14.34 5.02 -17.84
N TYR A 194 14.26 3.85 -18.49
CA TYR A 194 13.08 3.00 -18.57
C TYR A 194 13.44 1.51 -18.36
N LEU A 195 12.47 0.71 -17.97
CA LEU A 195 12.56 -0.76 -17.95
C LEU A 195 12.04 -1.32 -19.28
N VAL A 196 12.65 -2.40 -19.78
CA VAL A 196 12.13 -3.15 -20.93
C VAL A 196 11.76 -4.55 -20.50
N LEU A 197 10.48 -4.90 -20.63
CA LEU A 197 10.01 -6.28 -20.53
C LEU A 197 10.19 -6.96 -21.88
N LEU A 198 10.84 -8.12 -21.87
CA LEU A 198 11.02 -8.94 -23.07
C LEU A 198 9.74 -9.73 -23.37
N PRO A 199 9.45 -10.03 -24.65
CA PRO A 199 8.32 -10.86 -25.02
C PRO A 199 8.43 -12.26 -24.41
N ASP A 200 7.39 -12.70 -23.70
CA ASP A 200 7.25 -14.08 -23.20
C ASP A 200 6.54 -14.94 -24.26
N GLY A 201 7.28 -15.81 -24.92
CA GLY A 201 6.77 -16.70 -25.97
C GLY A 201 6.42 -16.00 -27.29
N LYS A 202 5.76 -16.76 -28.18
CA LYS A 202 5.52 -16.33 -29.57
C LYS A 202 4.51 -15.20 -29.74
N GLU A 203 3.58 -15.06 -28.80
CA GLU A 203 2.57 -14.00 -28.84
C GLU A 203 2.94 -12.81 -27.92
N GLY A 204 4.08 -12.87 -27.22
CA GLY A 204 4.51 -11.80 -26.30
C GLY A 204 4.86 -10.50 -27.04
N VAL A 205 4.89 -9.38 -26.31
CA VAL A 205 5.29 -8.05 -26.84
C VAL A 205 6.48 -7.52 -26.07
N TYR A 206 7.28 -6.64 -26.69
CA TYR A 206 8.22 -5.82 -25.93
C TYR A 206 7.44 -4.73 -25.20
N SER A 207 7.67 -4.54 -23.91
CA SER A 207 7.03 -3.45 -23.15
C SER A 207 8.10 -2.53 -22.58
N VAL A 208 8.22 -1.33 -23.15
CA VAL A 208 9.16 -0.30 -22.71
C VAL A 208 8.42 0.67 -21.81
N MET A 209 8.82 0.75 -20.54
CA MET A 209 8.05 1.44 -19.50
C MET A 209 8.94 2.38 -18.68
N ALA A 210 8.52 3.64 -18.60
CA ALA A 210 8.99 4.59 -17.62
C ALA A 210 7.92 4.67 -16.52
N ASP A 211 8.12 3.95 -15.43
CA ASP A 211 7.17 3.90 -14.32
C ASP A 211 7.78 4.49 -13.03
N SER A 212 6.94 4.65 -12.01
CA SER A 212 7.38 5.25 -10.75
C SER A 212 8.08 4.29 -9.80
N TRP A 213 8.36 3.05 -10.21
CA TRP A 213 8.66 1.96 -9.29
C TRP A 213 9.81 1.04 -9.73
N SER A 214 9.81 0.64 -11.00
CA SER A 214 10.83 -0.20 -11.61
C SER A 214 12.12 0.56 -11.93
N VAL A 215 12.05 1.89 -12.02
CA VAL A 215 13.19 2.73 -12.38
C VAL A 215 13.45 3.79 -11.30
N PRO A 216 14.26 3.47 -10.27
CA PRO A 216 14.62 4.41 -9.22
C PRO A 216 15.24 5.69 -9.79
N ASP A 217 14.90 6.84 -9.20
CA ASP A 217 15.38 8.18 -9.58
C ASP A 217 15.03 8.67 -11.00
N GLY A 218 14.27 7.88 -11.77
CA GLY A 218 13.73 8.27 -13.07
C GLY A 218 12.73 9.43 -13.00
N PRO A 219 12.32 10.00 -14.16
CA PRO A 219 11.34 11.07 -14.21
C PRO A 219 10.01 10.68 -13.55
N ALA A 220 9.48 9.50 -13.86
CA ALA A 220 8.24 8.97 -13.31
C ALA A 220 8.31 8.65 -11.81
N PHE A 221 9.49 8.31 -11.28
CA PHE A 221 9.71 8.13 -9.84
C PHE A 221 9.49 9.42 -9.03
N LYS A 222 9.89 10.56 -9.61
CA LYS A 222 9.76 11.90 -8.99
C LYS A 222 8.39 12.52 -9.25
N ASP A 223 7.84 12.29 -10.43
CA ASP A 223 6.53 12.78 -10.84
C ASP A 223 5.76 11.68 -11.57
N VAL A 224 4.79 11.09 -10.88
CA VAL A 224 3.96 10.00 -11.42
C VAL A 224 3.15 10.43 -12.64
N SER A 225 3.00 11.74 -12.92
CA SER A 225 2.35 12.18 -14.15
C SER A 225 3.16 11.89 -15.42
N LYS A 226 4.42 11.49 -15.26
CA LYS A 226 5.31 11.08 -16.36
C LYS A 226 5.31 9.57 -16.61
N GLU A 227 4.45 8.82 -15.93
CA GLU A 227 4.34 7.39 -16.22
C GLU A 227 3.87 7.15 -17.65
N ALA A 228 4.59 6.28 -18.35
CA ALA A 228 4.26 5.87 -19.70
C ALA A 228 4.80 4.47 -20.01
N VAL A 229 4.03 3.69 -20.77
CA VAL A 229 4.36 2.36 -21.24
C VAL A 229 4.05 2.26 -22.73
N VAL A 230 5.00 1.75 -23.51
CA VAL A 230 4.86 1.49 -24.94
C VAL A 230 5.02 0.00 -25.17
N HIS A 231 4.00 -0.64 -25.72
CA HIS A 231 4.03 -2.03 -26.16
C HIS A 231 4.34 -2.09 -27.65
N VAL A 232 5.37 -2.86 -28.02
CA VAL A 232 5.83 -3.01 -29.40
C VAL A 232 5.69 -4.47 -29.81
N ASP A 233 5.05 -4.69 -30.96
CA ASP A 233 4.91 -6.02 -31.56
C ASP A 233 6.30 -6.58 -31.89
N GLN A 234 6.55 -7.82 -31.47
CA GLN A 234 7.89 -8.40 -31.52
C GLN A 234 8.36 -8.74 -32.94
N TYR A 235 7.47 -8.78 -33.94
CA TYR A 235 7.74 -9.15 -35.33
C TYR A 235 7.62 -7.99 -36.31
N SER A 236 6.55 -7.19 -36.22
CA SER A 236 6.33 -6.07 -37.13
C SER A 236 7.10 -4.81 -36.71
N GLY A 237 7.38 -4.66 -35.41
CA GLY A 237 7.91 -3.42 -34.85
C GLY A 237 6.92 -2.26 -34.83
N GLU A 238 5.63 -2.53 -35.07
CA GLU A 238 4.57 -1.56 -34.87
C GLU A 238 4.23 -1.42 -33.38
N ILE A 239 3.73 -0.25 -33.00
CA ILE A 239 3.25 -0.01 -31.65
C ILE A 239 1.92 -0.74 -31.50
N ALA A 240 1.92 -1.78 -30.67
CA ALA A 240 0.71 -2.54 -30.35
C ALA A 240 -0.20 -1.73 -29.42
N ALA A 241 0.37 -1.02 -28.44
CA ALA A 241 -0.36 -0.13 -27.55
C ALA A 241 0.56 0.90 -26.88
N THR A 242 0.00 2.01 -26.40
CA THR A 242 0.73 3.02 -25.61
C THR A 242 -0.19 3.56 -24.53
N TYR A 243 0.31 3.59 -23.29
CA TYR A 243 -0.43 3.97 -22.10
C TYR A 243 0.35 5.05 -21.36
N GLY A 244 -0.30 6.16 -21.04
CA GLY A 244 0.28 7.23 -20.22
C GLY A 244 -0.57 7.54 -19.00
N TYR A 245 -0.02 8.36 -18.11
CA TYR A 245 -0.75 8.87 -16.95
C TYR A 245 -2.08 9.54 -17.32
N ASP A 246 -2.16 10.22 -18.47
CA ASP A 246 -3.39 10.88 -18.89
C ASP A 246 -4.54 9.90 -19.15
N ASP A 247 -4.23 8.66 -19.51
CA ASP A 247 -5.19 7.58 -19.73
C ASP A 247 -5.72 7.00 -18.41
N TYR A 248 -5.08 7.30 -17.26
CA TYR A 248 -5.51 6.77 -15.96
C TYR A 248 -6.83 7.39 -15.45
N SER A 249 -7.53 6.63 -14.61
CA SER A 249 -8.75 7.09 -13.94
C SER A 249 -8.45 8.22 -13.00
N LEU A 250 -9.48 8.99 -12.67
CA LEU A 250 -9.44 9.77 -11.46
C LEU A 250 -9.06 8.92 -10.21
N PRO A 251 -9.72 7.79 -9.90
CA PRO A 251 -9.24 6.85 -8.88
C PRO A 251 -7.76 6.46 -8.97
N ALA A 252 -7.27 5.96 -10.12
CA ALA A 252 -5.88 5.53 -10.29
C ALA A 252 -4.90 6.71 -10.12
N LYS A 253 -5.19 7.86 -10.75
CA LYS A 253 -4.44 9.10 -10.57
C LYS A 253 -4.35 9.50 -9.10
N LEU A 254 -5.44 9.38 -8.33
CA LEU A 254 -5.46 9.67 -6.91
C LEU A 254 -4.64 8.67 -6.09
N VAL A 255 -4.68 7.37 -6.43
CA VAL A 255 -3.87 6.34 -5.78
C VAL A 255 -2.38 6.58 -6.04
N ASP A 256 -1.98 6.81 -7.29
CA ASP A 256 -0.57 7.01 -7.66
C ASP A 256 -0.01 8.30 -7.06
N GLN A 257 -0.79 9.39 -7.08
CA GLN A 257 -0.40 10.64 -6.43
C GLN A 257 -0.37 10.48 -4.91
N GLY A 258 -1.29 9.69 -4.35
CA GLY A 258 -1.36 9.35 -2.94
C GLY A 258 -0.12 8.60 -2.47
N VAL A 259 0.30 7.54 -3.19
CA VAL A 259 1.48 6.75 -2.83
C VAL A 259 2.76 7.56 -3.01
N SER A 260 2.87 8.39 -4.06
CA SER A 260 4.03 9.27 -4.26
C SER A 260 4.21 10.26 -3.09
N LEU A 261 3.10 10.76 -2.52
CA LEU A 261 3.11 11.56 -1.29
C LEU A 261 3.37 10.72 -0.04
N HIS A 262 2.81 9.51 0.04
CA HIS A 262 2.99 8.57 1.14
C HIS A 262 4.47 8.27 1.37
N GLU A 263 5.19 7.96 0.30
CA GLU A 263 6.62 7.64 0.31
C GLU A 263 7.52 8.86 0.38
N GLY A 264 6.93 10.07 0.31
CA GLY A 264 7.68 11.32 0.38
C GLY A 264 8.55 11.57 -0.87
N ARG A 265 8.09 11.11 -2.04
CA ARG A 265 8.76 11.32 -3.34
C ARG A 265 8.30 12.61 -4.01
N LYS A 266 7.00 12.91 -3.94
CA LYS A 266 6.41 14.11 -4.54
C LYS A 266 6.94 15.40 -3.89
N LEU A 267 7.29 16.45 -4.63
CA LEU A 267 7.86 17.71 -4.07
C LEU A 267 9.21 17.55 -3.31
N GLY A 268 9.89 16.41 -3.46
CA GLY A 268 11.24 16.19 -2.95
C GLY A 268 11.36 16.21 -1.42
N VAL A 269 12.30 17.00 -0.90
CA VAL A 269 12.68 16.96 0.54
C VAL A 269 11.51 17.32 1.47
N VAL A 270 10.59 18.18 1.04
CA VAL A 270 9.48 18.67 1.87
C VAL A 270 8.57 17.53 2.32
N THR A 271 8.12 16.69 1.38
CA THR A 271 7.24 15.56 1.70
C THR A 271 8.02 14.45 2.39
N LYS A 272 9.27 14.19 1.99
CA LYS A 272 10.16 13.24 2.67
C LYS A 272 10.27 13.54 4.16
N VAL A 273 10.54 14.80 4.52
CA VAL A 273 10.65 15.25 5.92
C VAL A 273 9.29 15.20 6.61
N THR A 274 8.23 15.64 5.94
CA THR A 274 6.88 15.69 6.52
C THR A 274 6.33 14.29 6.80
N SER A 275 6.42 13.36 5.85
CA SER A 275 6.03 11.96 6.02
C SER A 275 6.87 11.28 7.11
N SER A 276 8.19 11.52 7.13
CA SER A 276 9.07 11.04 8.21
C SER A 276 8.65 11.56 9.59
N ALA A 277 8.30 12.85 9.69
CA ALA A 277 7.83 13.44 10.94
C ALA A 277 6.49 12.84 11.40
N PHE A 278 5.57 12.53 10.47
CA PHE A 278 4.35 11.80 10.79
C PHE A 278 4.66 10.39 11.29
N CYS A 279 5.55 9.64 10.64
CA CYS A 279 5.98 8.32 11.09
C CYS A 279 6.58 8.36 12.52
N LEU A 280 7.42 9.34 12.83
CA LEU A 280 7.94 9.55 14.19
C LEU A 280 6.83 9.87 15.19
N GLY A 281 5.84 10.67 14.79
CA GLY A 281 4.63 10.92 15.57
C GLY A 281 3.85 9.65 15.87
N ILE A 282 3.70 8.76 14.88
CA ILE A 282 3.04 7.45 15.05
C ILE A 282 3.80 6.59 16.04
N LEU A 283 5.13 6.48 15.90
CA LEU A 283 5.97 5.73 16.84
C LEU A 283 5.81 6.26 18.27
N PHE A 284 5.78 7.59 18.43
CA PHE A 284 5.50 8.20 19.73
C PHE A 284 4.12 7.79 20.28
N LEU A 285 3.07 7.73 19.46
CA LEU A 285 1.73 7.29 19.88
C LEU A 285 1.71 5.80 20.25
N CYS A 286 2.37 4.95 19.47
CA CYS A 286 2.49 3.50 19.72
C CYS A 286 3.24 3.20 21.03
N VAL A 287 4.16 4.06 21.46
CA VAL A 287 4.84 3.94 22.76
C VAL A 287 3.99 4.54 23.88
N THR A 288 3.46 5.74 23.69
CA THR A 288 2.75 6.46 24.76
C THR A 288 1.38 5.87 25.09
N GLY A 289 0.69 5.24 24.14
CA GLY A 289 -0.58 4.54 24.38
C GLY A 289 -0.45 3.44 25.44
N PRO A 290 0.40 2.41 25.23
CA PRO A 290 0.68 1.36 26.20
C PRO A 290 1.25 1.89 27.53
N LEU A 291 2.14 2.90 27.50
CA LEU A 291 2.65 3.51 28.74
C LEU A 291 1.55 4.16 29.57
N MET A 292 0.59 4.84 28.93
CA MET A 292 -0.57 5.40 29.63
C MET A 292 -1.49 4.30 30.16
N TRP A 293 -1.69 3.23 29.40
CA TRP A 293 -2.45 2.06 29.87
C TRP A 293 -1.78 1.43 31.10
N TRP A 294 -0.47 1.16 31.05
CA TRP A 294 0.28 0.56 32.15
C TRP A 294 0.20 1.37 33.45
N LYS A 295 0.19 2.71 33.34
CA LYS A 295 0.03 3.62 34.49
C LYS A 295 -1.40 3.69 35.05
N ARG A 296 -2.40 3.24 34.28
CA ARG A 296 -3.84 3.35 34.62
C ARG A 296 -4.53 2.01 34.85
N ARG A 297 -3.87 0.90 34.53
CA ARG A 297 -4.43 -0.44 34.74
C ARG A 297 -4.81 -0.65 36.21
N PRO A 298 -5.85 -1.44 36.52
CA PRO A 298 -6.27 -1.70 37.90
C PRO A 298 -5.12 -2.26 38.74
N ARG A 299 -4.94 -1.74 39.97
CA ARG A 299 -3.86 -2.15 40.88
C ARG A 299 -3.98 -3.62 41.33
N GLU A 300 -5.18 -4.20 41.22
CA GLU A 300 -5.50 -5.57 41.65
C GLU A 300 -5.08 -6.66 40.63
N GLY A 301 -4.28 -6.34 39.60
CA GLY A 301 -3.59 -7.35 38.78
C GLY A 301 -4.34 -7.84 37.53
N GLY A 302 -5.22 -7.04 36.94
CA GLY A 302 -5.92 -7.36 35.69
C GLY A 302 -5.24 -6.83 34.41
N LEU A 303 -5.51 -7.48 33.28
CA LEU A 303 -5.19 -6.99 31.92
C LEU A 303 -6.29 -6.07 31.36
N ALA A 304 -7.27 -5.73 32.19
CA ALA A 304 -8.43 -4.94 31.82
C ALA A 304 -8.09 -3.53 31.32
N ALA A 305 -8.92 -3.04 30.39
CA ALA A 305 -8.93 -1.63 30.03
C ALA A 305 -9.35 -0.77 31.26
N PRO A 306 -8.68 0.37 31.52
CA PRO A 306 -9.11 1.29 32.56
C PRO A 306 -10.57 1.68 32.36
N ARG A 307 -11.39 1.61 33.42
CA ARG A 307 -12.81 1.97 33.36
C ARG A 307 -12.97 3.44 32.95
N GLY A 308 -13.31 3.66 31.69
CA GLY A 308 -13.80 4.93 31.19
C GLY A 308 -15.32 4.86 31.07
N LYS A 309 -16.03 5.96 31.39
CA LYS A 309 -17.42 6.11 30.95
C LYS A 309 -17.41 6.13 29.43
N MET A 310 -17.68 4.97 28.82
CA MET A 310 -17.78 4.79 27.38
C MET A 310 -18.90 5.70 26.87
N PRO A 311 -18.61 6.68 25.98
CA PRO A 311 -19.62 7.60 25.49
C PRO A 311 -20.63 6.95 24.53
N PHE A 312 -20.44 5.68 24.14
CA PHE A 312 -21.31 4.93 23.21
C PHE A 312 -22.78 4.95 23.61
N SER A 313 -23.08 4.74 24.90
CA SER A 313 -24.46 4.76 25.39
C SER A 313 -25.13 6.14 25.23
N ASN A 314 -24.32 7.20 25.04
CA ASN A 314 -24.77 8.60 25.00
C ASN A 314 -24.31 9.35 23.73
N SER A 315 -23.86 8.66 22.67
CA SER A 315 -23.31 9.29 21.46
C SER A 315 -23.65 8.50 20.19
N PRO A 316 -24.86 8.66 19.62
CA PRO A 316 -25.30 7.93 18.43
C PRO A 316 -24.37 8.15 17.23
N LEU A 317 -23.77 9.33 17.09
CA LEU A 317 -22.81 9.65 16.04
C LEU A 317 -21.63 8.67 15.99
N LEU A 318 -21.09 8.29 17.15
CA LEU A 318 -19.93 7.43 17.22
C LEU A 318 -20.29 5.98 16.87
N ALA A 319 -21.48 5.52 17.29
CA ALA A 319 -22.00 4.21 16.91
C ALA A 319 -22.24 4.12 15.39
N ILE A 320 -22.89 5.12 14.79
CA ILE A 320 -23.11 5.20 13.34
C ILE A 320 -21.77 5.20 12.60
N THR A 321 -20.79 5.98 13.07
CA THR A 321 -19.46 6.03 12.45
C THR A 321 -18.80 4.66 12.43
N LEU A 322 -18.84 3.90 13.53
CA LEU A 322 -18.25 2.55 13.57
C LEU A 322 -18.99 1.55 12.68
N ILE A 323 -20.31 1.64 12.59
CA ILE A 323 -21.10 0.77 11.70
C ILE A 323 -20.71 1.05 10.25
N VAL A 324 -20.69 2.32 9.85
CA VAL A 324 -20.27 2.73 8.50
C VAL A 324 -18.86 2.27 8.21
N LEU A 325 -17.91 2.48 9.14
CA LEU A 325 -16.53 1.98 8.99
C LEU A 325 -16.47 0.45 8.92
N GLY A 326 -17.32 -0.27 9.63
CA GLY A 326 -17.41 -1.73 9.55
C GLY A 326 -17.83 -2.24 8.17
N PHE A 327 -18.65 -1.47 7.44
CA PHE A 327 -19.03 -1.78 6.06
C PHE A 327 -17.96 -1.33 5.05
N VAL A 328 -17.39 -0.14 5.23
CA VAL A 328 -16.37 0.43 4.32
C VAL A 328 -15.02 -0.30 4.45
N LEU A 329 -14.72 -0.84 5.63
CA LEU A 329 -13.49 -1.58 5.96
C LEU A 329 -13.86 -3.00 6.40
N PRO A 330 -14.08 -3.95 5.47
CA PRO A 330 -14.65 -5.25 5.78
C PRO A 330 -13.81 -6.08 6.76
N LEU A 331 -12.48 -6.01 6.68
CA LEU A 331 -11.58 -6.68 7.62
C LEU A 331 -11.76 -6.16 9.06
N PHE A 332 -11.94 -4.84 9.23
CA PHE A 332 -12.29 -4.27 10.52
C PHE A 332 -13.65 -4.75 11.00
N GLY A 333 -14.69 -4.69 10.15
CA GLY A 333 -16.03 -5.18 10.48
C GLY A 333 -16.05 -6.64 10.91
N ALA A 334 -15.37 -7.51 10.15
CA ALA A 334 -15.21 -8.93 10.46
C ALA A 334 -14.46 -9.14 11.78
N SER A 335 -13.36 -8.42 12.00
CA SER A 335 -12.60 -8.52 13.27
C SER A 335 -13.44 -8.09 14.48
N LEU A 336 -14.28 -7.06 14.33
CA LEU A 336 -15.18 -6.60 15.39
C LEU A 336 -16.20 -7.69 15.73
N ILE A 337 -16.80 -8.33 14.72
CA ILE A 337 -17.74 -9.44 14.91
C ILE A 337 -17.05 -10.59 15.65
N VAL A 338 -15.83 -10.98 15.23
CA VAL A 338 -15.06 -12.03 15.91
C VAL A 338 -14.79 -11.68 17.37
N VAL A 339 -14.36 -10.45 17.67
CA VAL A 339 -14.15 -9.98 19.04
C VAL A 339 -15.44 -10.03 19.86
N LEU A 340 -16.58 -9.63 19.29
CA LEU A 340 -17.88 -9.67 19.97
C LEU A 340 -18.36 -11.11 20.23
N LEU A 341 -18.11 -12.03 19.31
CA LEU A 341 -18.42 -13.45 19.49
C LEU A 341 -17.54 -14.06 20.59
N ILE A 342 -16.24 -13.76 20.61
CA ILE A 342 -15.32 -14.20 21.67
C ILE A 342 -15.76 -13.61 23.02
N ASP A 343 -16.12 -12.34 23.08
CA ASP A 343 -16.62 -11.72 24.31
C ASP A 343 -17.87 -12.42 24.84
N LYS A 344 -18.86 -12.63 23.96
CA LYS A 344 -20.16 -13.23 24.31
C LYS A 344 -20.05 -14.70 24.71
N PHE A 345 -19.30 -15.50 23.96
CA PHE A 345 -19.30 -16.96 24.10
C PHE A 345 -18.15 -17.51 24.94
N LEU A 346 -17.02 -16.80 25.03
CA LEU A 346 -15.84 -17.22 25.78
C LEU A 346 -15.65 -16.35 27.03
N ILE A 347 -15.39 -15.05 26.87
CA ILE A 347 -14.93 -14.20 27.97
C ILE A 347 -15.98 -14.07 29.07
N ARG A 348 -17.24 -13.76 28.71
CA ARG A 348 -18.32 -13.62 29.69
C ARG A 348 -18.79 -14.95 30.29
N ARG A 349 -18.53 -16.07 29.61
CA ARG A 349 -18.92 -17.41 30.07
C ARG A 349 -17.96 -17.98 31.11
N PHE A 350 -16.67 -17.63 31.04
CA PHE A 350 -15.65 -18.10 31.97
C PHE A 350 -15.32 -17.02 33.00
N SER A 351 -15.69 -17.26 34.26
CA SER A 351 -15.51 -16.29 35.37
C SER A 351 -14.07 -15.80 35.52
N LYS A 352 -13.08 -16.70 35.42
CA LYS A 352 -11.64 -16.36 35.49
C LYS A 352 -11.21 -15.36 34.40
N LEU A 353 -11.71 -15.53 33.17
CA LEU A 353 -11.41 -14.62 32.06
C LEU A 353 -12.14 -13.29 32.24
N SER A 354 -13.39 -13.34 32.70
CA SER A 354 -14.19 -12.14 32.97
C SER A 354 -13.61 -11.29 34.11
N ASP A 355 -13.02 -11.92 35.13
CA ASP A 355 -12.32 -11.25 36.22
C ASP A 355 -10.98 -10.65 35.75
N LEU A 356 -10.20 -11.41 34.97
CA LEU A 356 -8.92 -10.95 34.42
C LEU A 356 -9.08 -9.73 33.50
N LEU A 357 -10.13 -9.73 32.66
CA LEU A 357 -10.43 -8.68 31.68
C LEU A 357 -11.43 -7.63 32.20
N ASN A 358 -11.93 -7.80 33.42
CA ASN A 358 -12.89 -6.92 34.09
C ASN A 358 -14.17 -6.65 33.24
N THR A 359 -14.72 -7.70 32.64
CA THR A 359 -15.92 -7.64 31.78
C THR A 359 -17.21 -7.96 32.52
N LYS A 360 -17.15 -8.27 33.83
CA LYS A 360 -18.36 -8.40 34.66
C LYS A 360 -19.10 -7.07 34.65
N THR A 361 -20.26 -7.06 34.00
CA THR A 361 -21.22 -5.95 34.08
C THR A 361 -21.55 -5.73 35.54
N ALA A 362 -21.43 -4.48 36.00
CA ALA A 362 -22.06 -4.05 37.24
C ALA A 362 -23.59 -4.11 37.08
#